data_AF-A0A836TGS5-F1
#
_entry.id   AF-A0A836TGS5-F1
#
_cell.length_a   1.000
_cell.length_b   1.000
_cell.length_c   1.000
_cell.angle_alpha   90.00
_cell.angle_beta   90.00
_cell.angle_gamma   90.00
#
_symmetry.space_group_name_H-M   'P 1'
#
loop_
_entity.id
_entity.type
_entity.pdbx_description
1 polymer ?
#
loop_
_entity_poly.entity_id
_entity_poly.type
_entity_poly.pdbx_seq_one_letter_code
_entity_poly.pdbx_strand_id
1 'polypeptide(L)'
;LLDEPTNHLDLEMRYALTLALQAFEGGVVLISHDRSLLRTTCDQFLLVANGAANVFDGDLDDYATWVAEQRSLAKAAVAVEVPVTEKRNSYAQNKLDRQVRTVARRPLIKESGKLEHEIAAWQLEKASCDERLNDTTLYENGDKAELQALLKQQSALTLSIDQAEERWLVVHEELEALP
;
A
#
# COMPACT_ATOMS: atom_id res chain seq x y z
N LEU A 1 1.72 -11.46 17.86
CA LEU A 1 3.17 -11.30 17.61
C LEU A 1 3.68 -12.66 17.17
N LEU A 2 4.22 -12.74 15.95
CA LEU A 2 4.68 -13.97 15.32
C LEU A 2 6.18 -13.86 15.08
N ASP A 3 6.94 -14.81 15.61
CA ASP A 3 8.40 -14.85 15.45
C ASP A 3 8.78 -16.12 14.68
N GLU A 4 9.37 -15.95 13.50
CA GLU A 4 9.68 -16.99 12.53
C GLU A 4 8.53 -18.00 12.30
N PRO A 5 7.30 -17.55 11.97
CA PRO A 5 6.16 -18.46 11.85
C PRO A 5 6.26 -19.41 10.65
N THR A 6 7.20 -19.16 9.73
CA THR A 6 7.43 -20.02 8.58
C THR A 6 8.35 -21.19 8.85
N ASN A 7 8.97 -21.23 10.02
CA ASN A 7 9.87 -22.30 10.40
C ASN A 7 9.08 -23.61 10.57
N HIS A 8 9.56 -24.69 9.96
CA HIS A 8 8.89 -25.99 9.93
C HIS A 8 7.53 -26.07 9.19
N LEU A 9 7.15 -25.05 8.41
CA LEU A 9 5.96 -25.11 7.54
C LEU A 9 6.30 -25.60 6.13
N ASP A 10 5.41 -26.40 5.56
CA ASP A 10 5.44 -26.75 4.15
C ASP A 10 4.93 -25.57 3.26
N LEU A 11 5.03 -25.73 1.95
CA LEU A 11 4.65 -24.68 0.99
C LEU A 11 3.16 -24.33 1.08
N GLU A 12 2.30 -25.33 1.28
CA GLU A 12 0.85 -25.18 1.32
C GLU A 12 0.40 -24.42 2.59
N MET A 13 0.98 -24.76 3.74
CA MET A 13 0.72 -24.05 4.99
C MET A 13 1.27 -22.63 5.00
N ARG A 14 2.40 -22.37 4.32
CA ARG A 14 2.92 -21.00 4.14
C ARG A 14 1.97 -20.13 3.33
N TYR A 15 1.39 -20.70 2.27
CA TYR A 15 0.39 -20.00 1.46
C TYR A 15 -0.88 -19.71 2.26
N ALA A 16 -1.38 -20.71 3.01
CA ALA A 16 -2.52 -20.53 3.90
C ALA A 16 -2.27 -19.46 4.98
N LEU A 17 -1.07 -19.42 5.56
CA LEU A 17 -0.66 -18.40 6.52
C LEU A 17 -0.66 -17.00 5.89
N THR A 18 -0.16 -16.88 4.66
CA THR A 18 -0.14 -15.59 3.92
C THR A 18 -1.56 -15.06 3.74
N LEU A 19 -2.48 -15.89 3.25
CA LEU A 19 -3.89 -15.53 3.07
C LEU A 19 -4.57 -15.17 4.40
N ALA A 20 -4.32 -15.95 5.45
CA ALA A 20 -4.88 -15.69 6.77
C ALA A 20 -4.39 -14.36 7.37
N LEU A 21 -3.11 -14.01 7.16
CA LEU A 21 -2.55 -12.74 7.60
C LEU A 21 -3.10 -11.55 6.81
N GLN A 22 -3.33 -11.70 5.51
CA GLN A 22 -3.95 -10.67 4.67
C GLN A 22 -5.43 -10.40 5.04
N ALA A 23 -6.17 -11.44 5.42
CA ALA A 23 -7.57 -11.32 5.82
C ALA A 23 -7.76 -10.90 7.28
N PHE A 24 -6.69 -10.71 8.05
CA PHE A 24 -6.76 -10.42 9.47
C PHE A 24 -6.96 -8.92 9.72
N GLU A 25 -8.11 -8.52 10.26
CA GLU A 25 -8.46 -7.11 10.53
C GLU A 25 -7.80 -6.50 11.77
N GLY A 26 -6.91 -7.23 12.46
CA GLY A 26 -6.22 -6.76 13.66
C GLY A 26 -4.75 -6.39 13.42
N GLY A 27 -4.12 -5.77 14.43
CA GLY A 27 -2.68 -5.47 14.37
C GLY A 27 -1.82 -6.71 14.62
N VAL A 28 -0.91 -7.02 13.70
CA VAL A 28 0.07 -8.11 13.83
C VAL A 28 1.49 -7.56 13.74
N VAL A 29 2.34 -7.98 14.67
CA VAL A 29 3.79 -7.82 14.58
C VAL A 29 4.36 -9.13 14.09
N LEU A 30 5.01 -9.10 12.93
CA LEU A 30 5.62 -10.25 12.27
C LEU A 30 7.14 -10.08 12.21
N ILE A 31 7.87 -11.11 12.64
CA ILE A 31 9.32 -11.25 12.51
C ILE A 31 9.55 -12.51 11.68
N SER A 32 10.24 -12.38 10.53
CA SER A 32 10.48 -13.49 9.61
C SER A 32 11.72 -13.22 8.76
N HIS A 33 12.45 -14.26 8.40
CA HIS A 33 13.49 -14.20 7.38
C HIS A 33 12.95 -14.40 5.95
N ASP A 34 11.68 -14.76 5.80
CA ASP A 34 11.04 -14.95 4.49
C ASP A 34 10.63 -13.61 3.87
N ARG A 35 11.35 -13.22 2.83
CA ARG A 35 11.10 -11.98 2.09
C ARG A 35 9.76 -11.95 1.38
N SER A 36 9.33 -13.07 0.81
CA SER A 36 8.10 -13.16 0.04
C SER A 36 6.88 -13.01 0.95
N LEU A 37 6.91 -13.64 2.13
CA LEU A 37 5.87 -13.47 3.15
C LEU A 37 5.81 -12.00 3.61
N LEU A 38 6.95 -11.42 3.99
CA LEU A 38 7.04 -10.05 4.48
C LEU A 38 6.54 -9.03 3.46
N ARG A 39 6.93 -9.17 2.18
CA ARG A 39 6.49 -8.26 1.10
C ARG A 39 4.98 -8.31 0.86
N THR A 40 4.35 -9.46 1.10
CA THR A 40 2.95 -9.72 0.74
C THR A 40 1.97 -9.45 1.89
N THR A 41 2.46 -9.39 3.13
CA THR A 41 1.63 -9.32 4.35
C THR A 41 1.89 -8.10 5.24
N CYS A 42 3.00 -7.38 5.06
CA CYS A 42 3.35 -6.26 5.93
C CYS A 42 3.12 -4.91 5.25
N ASP A 43 2.35 -4.05 5.90
CA ASP A 43 2.13 -2.66 5.45
C ASP A 43 3.27 -1.72 5.84
N GLN A 44 4.01 -2.07 6.90
CA GLN A 44 5.07 -1.24 7.46
C GLN A 44 6.22 -2.11 7.99
N PHE A 45 7.45 -1.66 7.74
CA PHE A 45 8.65 -2.28 8.29
C PHE A 45 9.19 -1.47 9.46
N LEU A 46 9.76 -2.16 10.46
CA LEU A 46 10.55 -1.53 11.52
C LEU A 46 12.01 -1.96 11.40
N LEU A 47 12.90 -0.98 11.29
CA LEU A 47 14.34 -1.18 11.33
C LEU A 47 14.85 -1.07 12.77
N VAL A 48 15.40 -2.17 13.26
CA VAL A 48 16.07 -2.22 14.56
C VAL A 48 17.57 -2.10 14.35
N ALA A 49 18.13 -0.93 14.65
CA ALA A 49 19.56 -0.65 14.50
C ALA A 49 20.05 0.35 15.54
N ASN A 50 21.32 0.27 15.92
CA ASN A 50 21.96 1.21 16.86
C ASN A 50 21.22 1.34 18.21
N GLY A 51 20.62 0.25 18.70
CA GLY A 51 19.87 0.22 19.96
C GLY A 51 18.48 0.90 19.90
N ALA A 52 18.00 1.28 18.72
CA ALA A 52 16.68 1.88 18.52
C ALA A 52 15.88 1.13 17.45
N ALA A 53 14.56 1.09 17.62
CA ALA A 53 13.62 0.63 16.61
C ALA A 53 12.96 1.85 15.97
N ASN A 54 13.14 2.03 14.67
CA ASN A 54 12.54 3.12 13.91
C ASN A 54 11.72 2.54 12.77
N VAL A 55 10.66 3.23 12.38
CA VAL A 55 9.92 2.90 11.16
C VAL A 55 10.86 2.97 9.96
N PHE A 56 10.80 1.94 9.12
CA PHE A 56 11.54 1.83 7.87
C PHE A 56 10.56 2.02 6.72
N ASP A 57 10.68 3.17 6.05
CA ASP A 57 9.79 3.57 4.95
C ASP A 57 10.23 2.99 3.58
N GLY A 58 11.23 2.11 3.54
CA GLY A 58 11.71 1.42 2.32
C GLY A 58 11.22 -0.02 2.23
N ASP A 59 11.44 -0.66 1.09
CA ASP A 59 11.12 -2.08 0.91
C ASP A 59 12.28 -3.02 1.31
N LEU A 60 12.11 -4.33 1.11
CA LEU A 60 13.15 -5.30 1.46
C LEU A 60 14.42 -5.21 0.61
N ASP A 61 14.35 -4.59 -0.56
CA ASP A 61 15.47 -4.35 -1.46
C ASP A 61 16.24 -3.09 -1.03
N ASP A 62 15.54 -2.05 -0.58
CA ASP A 62 16.12 -0.89 0.10
C ASP A 62 16.85 -1.29 1.39
N TYR A 63 16.25 -2.21 2.17
CA TYR A 63 16.89 -2.75 3.36
C TYR A 63 18.21 -3.46 3.03
N ALA A 64 18.24 -4.26 1.95
CA ALA A 64 19.46 -4.93 1.50
C ALA A 64 20.56 -3.91 1.14
N THR A 65 20.19 -2.83 0.45
CA THR A 65 21.08 -1.72 0.09
C THR A 65 21.61 -1.00 1.33
N TRP A 66 20.74 -0.71 2.29
CA TRP A 66 21.12 -0.09 3.57
C TRP A 66 22.11 -0.96 4.37
N VAL A 67 21.89 -2.28 4.43
CA VAL A 67 22.82 -3.21 5.09
C VAL A 67 24.18 -3.24 4.39
N ALA A 68 24.21 -3.18 3.05
CA ALA A 68 25.45 -3.14 2.29
C ALA A 68 26.25 -1.85 2.56
N GLU A 69 25.56 -0.71 2.61
CA GLU A 69 26.14 0.60 2.96
C GLU A 69 26.69 0.60 4.40
N GLN A 70 25.96 0.04 5.36
CA GLN A 70 26.45 -0.06 6.75
C GLN A 70 27.68 -0.95 6.89
N ARG A 71 27.75 -2.06 6.15
CA ARG A 71 28.93 -2.92 6.12
C ARG A 71 30.14 -2.22 5.50
N SER A 72 29.93 -1.37 4.48
CA SER A 72 31.03 -0.60 3.87
C SER A 72 31.52 0.50 4.82
N LEU A 73 30.62 1.17 5.53
CA LEU A 73 30.94 2.17 6.56
C LEU A 73 31.68 1.56 7.75
N ALA A 74 31.26 0.39 8.23
CA ALA A 74 31.96 -0.33 9.30
C ALA A 74 33.37 -0.75 8.87
N LYS A 75 33.55 -1.18 7.61
CA LYS A 75 34.88 -1.49 7.05
C LYS A 75 35.76 -0.23 6.88
N ALA A 76 35.17 0.91 6.52
CA ALA A 76 35.88 2.18 6.39
C ALA A 76 36.29 2.78 7.75
N ALA A 77 35.45 2.61 8.79
CA ALA A 77 35.72 3.08 10.15
C ALA A 77 36.89 2.36 10.83
N VAL A 78 37.21 1.14 10.40
CA VAL A 78 38.40 0.38 10.87
C VAL A 78 39.69 0.86 10.19
N ALA A 79 39.61 1.64 9.11
CA ALA A 79 40.76 1.93 8.26
C ALA A 79 41.45 3.28 8.46
N VAL A 80 40.81 4.37 8.92
CA VAL A 80 41.49 5.69 8.98
C VAL A 80 40.90 6.65 10.04
N GLU A 81 41.68 6.96 11.09
CA GLU A 81 41.65 8.25 11.79
C GLU A 81 42.30 9.31 10.89
N VAL A 82 41.56 10.23 10.24
CA VAL A 82 41.79 11.70 10.01
C VAL A 82 40.65 12.27 9.10
N PRO A 83 40.47 13.61 8.99
CA PRO A 83 39.48 14.43 9.68
C PRO A 83 38.11 14.53 8.97
N VAL A 84 37.11 14.75 9.82
CA VAL A 84 35.68 14.90 9.52
C VAL A 84 35.38 16.37 9.21
N THR A 85 35.33 16.77 7.94
CA THR A 85 34.74 18.08 7.58
C THR A 85 33.90 18.08 6.30
N GLU A 86 34.12 17.19 5.34
CA GLU A 86 33.32 17.19 4.09
C GLU A 86 32.13 16.22 4.09
N LYS A 87 32.13 15.19 4.95
CA LYS A 87 31.15 14.07 4.88
C LYS A 87 29.88 14.23 5.73
N ARG A 88 29.73 15.33 6.48
CA ARG A 88 28.48 15.63 7.22
C ARG A 88 27.35 16.11 6.30
N ASN A 89 27.67 16.65 5.12
CA ASN A 89 26.66 17.17 4.19
C ASN A 89 25.91 16.06 3.43
N SER A 90 26.58 14.96 3.07
CA SER A 90 25.98 13.84 2.32
C SER A 90 24.91 13.09 3.13
N TYR A 91 25.13 12.86 4.42
CA TYR A 91 24.16 12.16 5.28
C TYR A 91 22.92 13.02 5.60
N ALA A 92 23.09 14.33 5.77
CA ALA A 92 21.99 15.26 5.98
C ALA A 92 21.14 15.45 4.70
N GLN A 93 21.79 15.53 3.54
CA GLN A 93 21.10 15.61 2.24
C GLN A 93 20.30 14.34 1.93
N ASN A 94 20.89 13.15 2.12
CA ASN A 94 20.17 11.88 1.91
C ASN A 94 18.97 11.71 2.85
N LYS A 95 19.03 12.22 4.08
CA LYS A 95 17.89 12.18 5.02
C LYS A 95 16.76 13.13 4.61
N LEU A 96 17.10 14.32 4.13
CA LEU A 96 16.12 15.30 3.65
C LEU A 96 15.43 14.82 2.38
N ASP A 97 16.18 14.30 1.40
CA ASP A 97 15.62 13.77 0.15
C ASP A 97 14.68 12.59 0.41
N ARG A 98 15.00 11.72 1.39
CA ARG A 98 14.13 10.61 1.80
C ARG A 98 12.86 11.09 2.49
N GLN A 99 12.95 12.10 3.36
CA GLN A 99 11.79 12.67 4.05
C GLN A 99 10.85 13.39 3.07
N VAL A 100 11.40 14.05 2.05
CA VAL A 100 10.63 14.67 0.96
C VAL A 100 9.86 13.60 0.16
N ARG A 101 10.48 12.46 -0.16
CA ARG A 101 9.82 11.35 -0.89
C ARG A 101 8.67 10.74 -0.10
N THR A 102 8.86 10.41 1.17
CA THR A 102 7.80 9.83 2.01
C THR A 102 6.64 10.81 2.22
N VAL A 103 6.94 12.11 2.41
CA VAL A 103 5.92 13.15 2.53
C VAL A 103 5.15 13.34 1.22
N ALA A 104 5.80 13.18 0.07
CA ALA A 104 5.16 13.24 -1.24
C ALA A 104 4.26 12.03 -1.55
N ARG A 105 4.68 10.81 -1.16
CA ARG A 105 3.92 9.56 -1.43
C ARG A 105 2.72 9.35 -0.51
N ARG A 106 2.83 9.73 0.78
CA ARG A 106 1.75 9.57 1.78
C ARG A 106 0.37 10.11 1.36
N PRO A 107 0.24 11.36 0.84
CA PRO A 107 -1.06 11.86 0.42
C PRO A 107 -1.63 11.07 -0.75
N LEU A 108 -0.78 10.65 -1.71
CA LEU A 108 -1.19 9.86 -2.87
C LEU A 108 -1.67 8.46 -2.49
N ILE A 109 -0.97 7.79 -1.57
CA ILE A 109 -1.42 6.49 -1.03
C ILE A 109 -2.78 6.63 -0.33
N LYS A 110 -2.94 7.69 0.48
CA LYS A 110 -4.21 7.96 1.16
C LYS A 110 -5.34 8.27 0.18
N GLU A 111 -5.04 9.01 -0.89
CA GLU A 111 -5.99 9.34 -1.94
C GLU A 111 -6.40 8.09 -2.74
N SER A 112 -5.44 7.26 -3.14
CA SER A 112 -5.68 5.98 -3.84
C SER A 112 -6.61 5.07 -3.02
N GLY A 113 -6.32 4.86 -1.73
CA GLY A 113 -7.19 4.04 -0.88
C GLY A 113 -8.58 4.65 -0.65
N LYS A 114 -8.71 5.98 -0.67
CA LYS A 114 -10.02 6.66 -0.60
C LYS A 114 -10.82 6.42 -1.88
N LEU A 115 -10.19 6.54 -3.04
CA LEU A 115 -10.82 6.32 -4.34
C LEU A 115 -11.29 4.86 -4.48
N GLU A 116 -10.46 3.89 -4.08
CA GLU A 116 -10.85 2.46 -4.07
C GLU A 116 -12.11 2.22 -3.24
N HIS A 117 -12.18 2.82 -2.04
CA HIS A 117 -13.34 2.70 -1.18
C HIS A 117 -14.60 3.34 -1.80
N GLU A 118 -14.47 4.52 -2.39
CA GLU A 118 -15.58 5.24 -3.04
C GLU A 118 -16.09 4.49 -4.29
N ILE A 119 -15.17 3.98 -5.13
CA ILE A 119 -15.51 3.16 -6.30
C ILE A 119 -16.25 1.90 -5.88
N ALA A 120 -15.76 1.17 -4.87
CA ALA A 120 -16.41 -0.04 -4.38
C ALA A 120 -17.84 0.24 -3.86
N ALA A 121 -18.04 1.36 -3.16
CA ALA A 121 -19.36 1.77 -2.68
C ALA A 121 -20.32 2.10 -3.83
N TRP A 122 -19.88 2.86 -4.83
CA TRP A 122 -20.71 3.19 -5.99
C TRP A 122 -21.00 1.99 -6.89
N GLN A 123 -20.05 1.05 -7.03
CA GLN A 123 -20.28 -0.20 -7.76
C GLN A 123 -21.37 -1.03 -7.09
N LEU A 124 -21.40 -1.10 -5.75
CA LEU A 124 -22.45 -1.78 -5.01
C LEU A 124 -23.81 -1.10 -5.21
N GLU A 125 -23.86 0.23 -5.13
CA GLU A 125 -25.09 1.00 -5.36
C GLU A 125 -25.60 0.82 -6.80
N LYS A 126 -24.71 0.87 -7.78
CA LYS A 126 -25.02 0.64 -9.19
C LYS A 126 -25.56 -0.78 -9.41
N ALA A 127 -24.97 -1.79 -8.77
CA ALA A 127 -25.46 -3.16 -8.86
C ALA A 127 -26.90 -3.30 -8.35
N SER A 128 -27.25 -2.61 -7.26
CA SER A 128 -28.63 -2.57 -6.75
C SER A 128 -29.59 -1.86 -7.72
N CYS A 129 -29.17 -0.75 -8.33
CA CYS A 129 -29.95 -0.10 -9.39
C CYS A 129 -30.14 -1.01 -10.60
N ASP A 130 -29.09 -1.71 -11.04
CA ASP A 130 -29.10 -2.63 -12.18
C ASP A 130 -30.04 -3.82 -11.91
N GLU A 131 -30.05 -4.36 -10.69
CA GLU A 131 -30.96 -5.42 -10.28
C GLU A 131 -32.43 -4.96 -10.35
N ARG A 132 -32.72 -3.74 -9.85
CA ARG A 132 -34.08 -3.17 -9.92
C ARG A 132 -34.51 -2.89 -11.37
N LEU A 133 -33.59 -2.42 -12.21
CA LEU A 133 -33.86 -2.20 -13.64
C LEU A 133 -34.09 -3.51 -14.40
N ASN A 134 -33.55 -4.65 -13.94
CA ASN A 134 -33.77 -5.96 -14.54
C ASN A 134 -35.08 -6.64 -14.09
N ASP A 135 -35.78 -6.07 -13.10
CA ASP A 135 -37.03 -6.61 -12.58
C ASP A 135 -38.20 -6.36 -13.57
N THR A 136 -38.79 -7.44 -14.10
CA THR A 136 -39.92 -7.38 -15.04
C THR A 136 -41.12 -6.63 -14.45
N THR A 137 -41.32 -6.69 -13.12
CA THR A 137 -42.47 -6.03 -12.46
C THR A 137 -42.40 -4.50 -12.55
N LEU A 138 -41.20 -3.93 -12.68
CA LEU A 138 -41.00 -2.49 -12.85
C LEU A 138 -41.65 -1.98 -14.15
N TYR A 139 -41.60 -2.80 -15.20
CA TYR A 139 -42.16 -2.47 -16.52
C TYR A 139 -43.67 -2.76 -16.61
N GLU A 140 -44.13 -3.80 -15.92
CA GLU A 140 -45.54 -4.19 -15.88
C GLU A 140 -46.41 -3.17 -15.13
N ASN A 141 -45.89 -2.59 -14.05
CA ASN A 141 -46.61 -1.62 -13.24
C ASN A 141 -46.67 -0.21 -13.86
N GLY A 142 -45.93 0.04 -14.96
CA GLY A 142 -45.99 1.29 -15.71
C GLY A 142 -45.42 2.52 -14.98
N ASP A 143 -44.62 2.33 -13.91
CA ASP A 143 -44.05 3.41 -13.11
C ASP A 143 -42.86 4.07 -13.81
N LYS A 144 -43.17 4.89 -14.82
CA LYS A 144 -42.18 5.60 -15.64
C LYS A 144 -41.32 6.58 -14.82
N ALA A 145 -41.81 7.04 -13.67
CA ALA A 145 -41.08 7.97 -12.82
C ALA A 145 -39.94 7.26 -12.09
N GLU A 146 -40.22 6.08 -11.50
CA GLU A 146 -39.20 5.23 -10.87
C GLU A 146 -38.14 4.80 -11.90
N LEU A 147 -38.57 4.36 -13.10
CA LEU A 147 -37.66 3.96 -14.18
C LEU A 147 -36.72 5.11 -14.61
N GLN A 148 -37.25 6.31 -14.81
CA GLN A 148 -36.42 7.47 -15.18
C GLN A 148 -35.45 7.87 -14.06
N ALA A 149 -35.86 7.75 -12.79
CA ALA A 149 -34.98 8.02 -11.66
C ALA A 149 -33.82 7.01 -11.60
N LEU A 150 -34.11 5.71 -11.76
CA LEU A 150 -33.09 4.65 -11.75
C LEU A 150 -32.09 4.78 -12.90
N LEU A 151 -32.56 5.07 -14.12
CA LEU A 151 -31.65 5.30 -15.26
C LEU A 151 -30.76 6.54 -15.06
N LYS A 152 -31.31 7.59 -14.45
CA LYS A 152 -30.53 8.78 -14.10
C LYS A 152 -29.50 8.49 -13.01
N GLN A 153 -29.86 7.70 -11.99
CA GLN A 153 -28.95 7.30 -10.93
C GLN A 153 -27.84 6.39 -11.47
N GLN A 154 -28.18 5.39 -12.30
CA GLN A 154 -27.23 4.49 -12.95
C GLN A 154 -26.20 5.27 -13.78
N SER A 155 -26.65 6.22 -14.61
CA SER A 155 -25.74 7.04 -15.42
C SER A 155 -24.85 7.96 -14.59
N ALA A 156 -25.37 8.54 -13.50
CA ALA A 156 -24.59 9.36 -12.58
C ALA A 156 -23.53 8.54 -11.81
N LEU A 157 -23.89 7.34 -11.35
CA LEU A 157 -22.98 6.42 -10.68
C LEU A 157 -21.88 5.94 -11.63
N THR A 158 -22.24 5.57 -12.86
CA THR A 158 -21.26 5.14 -13.88
C THR A 158 -20.25 6.26 -14.16
N LEU A 159 -20.73 7.50 -14.36
CA LEU A 159 -19.84 8.65 -14.56
C LEU A 159 -18.91 8.89 -13.35
N SER A 160 -19.42 8.73 -12.13
CA SER A 160 -18.64 8.95 -10.91
C SER A 160 -17.55 7.87 -10.74
N ILE A 161 -17.90 6.61 -11.06
CA ILE A 161 -16.95 5.49 -11.08
C ILE A 161 -15.87 5.74 -12.11
N ASP A 162 -16.23 6.05 -13.36
CA ASP A 162 -15.26 6.28 -14.44
C ASP A 162 -14.27 7.42 -14.08
N GLN A 163 -14.77 8.52 -13.51
CA GLN A 163 -13.93 9.64 -13.08
C GLN A 163 -13.00 9.28 -11.92
N ALA A 164 -13.48 8.49 -10.97
CA ALA A 164 -12.66 8.05 -9.85
C ALA A 164 -11.62 7.01 -10.28
N GLU A 165 -11.94 6.12 -11.22
CA GLU A 165 -11.01 5.16 -11.82
C GLU A 165 -9.91 5.87 -12.61
N GLU A 166 -10.26 6.88 -13.42
CA GLU A 166 -9.28 7.71 -14.12
C GLU A 166 -8.36 8.42 -13.13
N ARG A 167 -8.91 9.00 -12.06
CA ARG A 167 -8.11 9.64 -11.01
C ARG A 167 -7.21 8.63 -10.29
N TRP A 168 -7.73 7.45 -9.97
CA TRP A 168 -6.97 6.39 -9.30
C TRP A 168 -5.77 5.95 -10.15
N LEU A 169 -5.96 5.82 -11.47
CA LEU A 169 -4.90 5.48 -12.40
C LEU A 169 -3.82 6.58 -12.45
N VAL A 170 -4.21 7.85 -12.53
CA VAL A 170 -3.27 8.98 -12.48
C VAL A 170 -2.50 9.01 -11.16
N VAL A 171 -3.16 8.79 -10.02
CA VAL A 171 -2.49 8.75 -8.70
C VAL A 171 -1.49 7.58 -8.64
N HIS A 172 -1.79 6.46 -9.28
CA HIS A 172 -0.88 5.33 -9.36
C HIS A 172 0.35 5.63 -10.24
N GLU A 173 0.15 6.29 -11.39
CA GLU A 173 1.25 6.78 -12.24
C GLU A 173 2.14 7.79 -11.48
N GLU A 174 1.54 8.70 -10.72
CA GLU A 174 2.27 9.66 -9.87
C GLU A 174 3.08 8.93 -8.79
N LEU A 175 2.56 7.84 -8.22
CA LEU A 175 3.27 7.01 -7.23
C LEU A 175 4.44 6.23 -7.83
N GLU A 176 4.29 5.72 -9.06
CA GLU A 176 5.36 5.03 -9.79
C GLU A 176 6.45 5.99 -10.28
N ALA A 177 6.07 7.21 -10.68
CA ALA A 177 7.00 8.25 -11.10
C ALA A 177 7.85 8.82 -9.94
N LEU A 178 7.42 8.60 -8.69
CA LEU A 178 8.17 9.00 -7.50
C LEU A 178 9.30 7.99 -7.20
N PRO A 179 10.56 8.44 -7.18
CA PRO A 179 11.75 7.58 -7.08
C PRO A 179 12.01 7.01 -5.69
#